data_AF-A0A964N1M8-F1
#
_entry.id   AF-A0A964N1M8-F1
#
_cell.length_a   1.000
_cell.length_b   1.000
_cell.length_c   1.000
_cell.angle_alpha   90.00
_cell.angle_beta   90.00
_cell.angle_gamma   90.00
#
_symmetry.space_group_name_H-M   'P 1'
#
loop_
_entity.id
_entity.type
_entity.pdbx_description
1 polymer ?
#
loop_
_entity_poly.entity_id
_entity_poly.type
_entity_poly.pdbx_seq_one_letter_code
_entity_poly.pdbx_strand_id
1 'polypeptide(L)'
;MQTLTILIALVFTLLGVPEAAQAPGMNPADPLAMARVLAATYPAQPIMSYIPALSWSGSLRLSAMTGEAQWREKAMKDMQAFISGQTPAIAEPYRLTSLAGALAFFDAAELNKNADAGVLAQKVADFITDT
;
A
#
# COMPACT_ATOMS: atom_id res chain seq x y z
N MET A 1 34.74 -1.53 -12.65
CA MET A 1 33.54 -0.76 -12.23
C MET A 1 32.67 -0.27 -13.39
N GLN A 2 33.22 -0.05 -14.61
CA GLN A 2 32.42 0.38 -15.78
C GLN A 2 31.55 -0.74 -16.39
N THR A 3 32.02 -1.99 -16.33
CA THR A 3 31.33 -3.17 -16.90
C THR A 3 30.04 -3.57 -16.16
N LEU A 4 29.93 -3.28 -14.87
CA LEU A 4 28.74 -3.61 -14.07
C LEU A 4 27.57 -2.65 -14.37
N THR A 5 27.86 -1.39 -14.69
CA THR A 5 26.85 -0.35 -15.00
C THR A 5 26.17 -0.60 -16.34
N ILE A 6 26.90 -1.16 -17.31
CA ILE A 6 26.35 -1.50 -18.64
C ILE A 6 25.37 -2.66 -18.54
N LEU A 7 25.60 -3.63 -17.65
CA LEU A 7 24.70 -4.77 -17.47
C LEU A 7 23.35 -4.36 -16.86
N ILE A 8 23.34 -3.40 -15.93
CA ILE A 8 22.10 -2.88 -15.33
C ILE A 8 21.28 -2.09 -16.35
N ALA A 9 21.95 -1.29 -17.19
CA ALA A 9 21.28 -0.57 -18.28
C ALA A 9 20.70 -1.52 -19.35
N LEU A 10 21.39 -2.62 -19.65
CA LEU A 10 20.92 -3.60 -20.65
C LEU A 10 19.67 -4.37 -20.18
N VAL A 11 19.58 -4.68 -18.87
CA VAL A 11 18.43 -5.38 -18.28
C VAL A 11 17.16 -4.51 -18.36
N PHE A 12 17.27 -3.19 -18.16
CA PHE A 12 16.13 -2.28 -18.33
C PHE A 12 15.67 -2.16 -19.79
N THR A 13 16.58 -2.28 -20.77
CA THR A 13 16.22 -2.26 -22.19
C THR A 13 15.65 -3.58 -22.71
N LEU A 14 16.06 -4.73 -22.13
CA LEU A 14 15.66 -6.06 -22.61
C LEU A 14 14.40 -6.63 -21.96
N LEU A 15 14.05 -6.18 -20.75
CA LEU A 15 12.85 -6.68 -20.07
C LEU A 15 11.56 -5.94 -20.44
N GLY A 16 11.64 -4.92 -21.30
CA GLY A 16 10.52 -4.03 -21.56
C GLY A 16 10.18 -3.27 -20.28
N VAL A 17 10.27 -1.95 -20.30
CA VAL A 17 9.38 -1.19 -19.42
C VAL A 17 7.99 -1.71 -19.79
N PRO A 18 7.18 -2.29 -18.87
CA PRO A 18 5.80 -2.53 -19.19
C PRO A 18 5.29 -1.16 -19.57
N GLU A 19 5.05 -0.98 -20.87
CA GLU A 19 4.34 0.15 -21.41
C GLU A 19 3.08 0.17 -20.56
N ALA A 20 3.07 1.05 -19.57
CA ALA A 20 2.01 1.14 -18.60
C ALA A 20 0.82 1.43 -19.48
N ALA A 21 0.05 0.37 -19.74
CA ALA A 21 -0.92 0.35 -20.81
C ALA A 21 -1.75 1.61 -20.61
N GLN A 22 -1.66 2.52 -21.58
CA GLN A 22 -2.48 3.71 -21.60
C GLN A 22 -3.89 3.16 -21.69
N ALA A 23 -4.51 2.95 -20.53
CA ALA A 23 -5.85 2.42 -20.43
C ALA A 23 -6.71 3.36 -21.30
N PRO A 24 -7.41 2.86 -22.32
CA PRO A 24 -8.13 3.72 -23.24
C PRO A 24 -9.09 4.60 -22.44
N GLY A 25 -8.88 5.92 -22.47
CA GLY A 25 -9.65 6.91 -21.72
C GLY A 25 -8.93 7.59 -20.53
N MET A 26 -7.68 7.25 -20.21
CA MET A 26 -6.93 7.97 -19.17
C MET A 26 -6.46 9.34 -19.68
N ASN A 27 -7.09 10.42 -19.22
CA ASN A 27 -6.48 11.74 -19.27
C ASN A 27 -5.50 11.85 -18.08
N PRO A 28 -4.17 11.96 -18.29
CA PRO A 28 -3.21 12.12 -17.19
C PRO A 28 -3.45 13.40 -16.37
N ALA A 29 -4.22 14.34 -16.93
CA ALA A 29 -4.68 15.54 -16.23
C ALA A 29 -5.87 15.31 -15.29
N ASP A 30 -6.43 14.09 -15.20
CA ASP A 30 -7.42 13.70 -14.19
C ASP A 30 -6.74 12.85 -13.08
N PRO A 31 -6.41 13.47 -11.93
CA PRO A 31 -5.79 12.76 -10.81
C PRO A 31 -6.60 11.58 -10.27
N LEU A 32 -7.94 11.63 -10.36
CA LEU A 32 -8.78 10.53 -9.87
C LEU A 32 -8.77 9.34 -10.83
N ALA A 33 -8.67 9.57 -12.14
CA ALA A 33 -8.47 8.49 -13.11
C ALA A 33 -7.14 7.75 -12.84
N MET A 34 -6.06 8.48 -12.58
CA MET A 34 -4.77 7.88 -12.20
C MET A 34 -4.87 7.12 -10.88
N ALA A 35 -5.52 7.71 -9.86
CA ALA A 35 -5.70 7.06 -8.56
C ALA A 35 -6.45 5.72 -8.67
N ARG A 36 -7.48 5.63 -9.53
CA ARG A 36 -8.21 4.38 -9.80
C ARG A 36 -7.31 3.32 -10.41
N VAL A 37 -6.46 3.68 -11.36
CA VAL A 37 -5.49 2.73 -11.94
C VAL A 37 -4.50 2.25 -10.89
N LEU A 38 -3.96 3.15 -10.08
CA LEU A 38 -3.05 2.78 -8.99
C LEU A 38 -3.73 1.86 -7.96
N ALA A 39 -4.97 2.17 -7.55
CA ALA A 39 -5.73 1.35 -6.59
C ALA A 39 -6.11 -0.03 -7.15
N ALA A 40 -6.36 -0.13 -8.46
CA ALA A 40 -6.62 -1.40 -9.13
C ALA A 40 -5.36 -2.29 -9.19
N THR A 41 -4.20 -1.70 -9.43
CA THR A 41 -2.94 -2.45 -9.61
C THR A 41 -2.20 -2.74 -8.30
N TYR A 42 -2.20 -1.80 -7.35
CA TYR A 42 -1.34 -1.85 -6.17
C TYR A 42 -2.12 -2.11 -4.85
N PRO A 43 -1.46 -2.66 -3.81
CA PRO A 43 -0.09 -3.19 -3.88
C PRO A 43 -0.04 -4.50 -4.67
N ALA A 44 1.10 -4.74 -5.33
CA ALA A 44 1.36 -6.01 -6.01
C ALA A 44 1.59 -7.15 -5.01
N GLN A 45 2.14 -6.84 -3.84
CA GLN A 45 2.34 -7.79 -2.74
C GLN A 45 1.79 -7.19 -1.44
N PRO A 46 0.73 -7.77 -0.85
CA PRO A 46 0.11 -7.27 0.37
C PRO A 46 0.89 -7.76 1.61
N ILE A 47 1.97 -7.04 1.96
CA ILE A 47 2.82 -7.34 3.12
C ILE A 47 2.95 -6.13 4.04
N MET A 48 3.37 -6.35 5.30
CA MET A 48 3.68 -5.25 6.22
C MET A 48 4.96 -4.51 5.79
N SER A 49 4.75 -3.40 5.09
CA SER A 49 5.78 -2.45 4.66
C SER A 49 5.12 -1.11 4.32
N TYR A 50 5.91 -0.03 4.35
CA TYR A 50 5.43 1.31 4.02
C TYR A 50 4.85 1.40 2.60
N ILE A 51 5.41 0.66 1.61
CA ILE A 51 4.93 0.72 0.22
C ILE A 51 3.50 0.19 0.09
N PRO A 52 3.17 -1.06 0.53
CA PRO A 52 1.78 -1.52 0.54
C PRO A 52 0.84 -0.66 1.37
N ALA A 53 1.31 -0.15 2.52
CA ALA A 53 0.50 0.69 3.37
C ALA A 53 0.10 2.02 2.71
N LEU A 54 0.99 2.62 1.91
CA LEU A 54 0.63 3.80 1.11
C LEU A 54 -0.42 3.46 0.04
N SER A 55 -0.32 2.30 -0.61
CA SER A 55 -1.32 1.84 -1.58
C SER A 55 -2.68 1.58 -0.93
N TRP A 56 -2.72 0.92 0.23
CA TRP A 56 -3.95 0.72 0.99
C TRP A 56 -4.56 2.04 1.42
N SER A 57 -3.78 2.93 2.03
CA SER A 57 -4.24 4.24 2.49
C SER A 57 -4.74 5.11 1.34
N GLY A 58 -4.06 5.08 0.19
CA GLY A 58 -4.52 5.75 -1.03
C GLY A 58 -5.87 5.21 -1.50
N SER A 59 -6.07 3.89 -1.45
CA SER A 59 -7.34 3.25 -1.84
C SER A 59 -8.49 3.59 -0.88
N LEU A 60 -8.19 3.68 0.42
CA LEU A 60 -9.15 4.12 1.43
C LEU A 60 -9.60 5.57 1.19
N ARG A 61 -8.62 6.47 0.98
CA ARG A 61 -8.89 7.89 0.66
C ARG A 61 -9.65 8.04 -0.65
N LEU A 62 -9.28 7.28 -1.68
CA LEU A 62 -9.99 7.27 -2.96
C LEU A 62 -11.46 6.87 -2.77
N SER A 63 -11.71 5.78 -2.04
CA SER A 63 -13.07 5.34 -1.72
C SER A 63 -13.87 6.41 -0.97
N ALA A 64 -13.27 7.06 0.02
CA ALA A 64 -13.91 8.13 0.77
C ALA A 64 -14.22 9.37 -0.09
N MET A 65 -13.35 9.71 -1.05
CA MET A 65 -13.53 10.86 -1.94
C MET A 65 -14.56 10.61 -3.05
N THR A 66 -14.64 9.39 -3.59
CA THR A 66 -15.48 9.10 -4.77
C THR A 66 -16.74 8.31 -4.45
N GLY A 67 -16.84 7.71 -3.27
CA GLY A 67 -17.92 6.79 -2.90
C GLY A 67 -17.79 5.39 -3.50
N GLU A 68 -16.74 5.11 -4.27
CA GLU A 68 -16.52 3.80 -4.90
C GLU A 68 -16.01 2.79 -3.87
N ALA A 69 -16.92 1.94 -3.36
CA ALA A 69 -16.64 1.00 -2.27
C ALA A 69 -15.60 -0.08 -2.63
N GLN A 70 -15.41 -0.42 -3.91
CA GLN A 70 -14.46 -1.43 -4.35
C GLN A 70 -13.01 -1.13 -3.91
N TRP A 71 -12.65 0.15 -3.82
CA TRP A 71 -11.29 0.56 -3.43
C TRP A 71 -11.02 0.31 -1.94
N ARG A 72 -11.97 0.62 -1.06
CA ARG A 72 -11.86 0.27 0.36
C ARG A 72 -11.91 -1.25 0.56
N GLU A 73 -12.75 -1.97 -0.18
CA GLU A 73 -12.95 -3.41 -0.01
C GLU A 73 -11.69 -4.20 -0.34
N LYS A 74 -11.01 -3.86 -1.45
CA LYS A 74 -9.72 -4.44 -1.81
C LYS A 74 -8.68 -4.22 -0.70
N ALA A 75 -8.52 -2.96 -0.25
CA ALA A 75 -7.54 -2.63 0.79
C ALA A 75 -7.84 -3.36 2.11
N MET A 76 -9.10 -3.40 2.53
CA MET A 76 -9.50 -4.10 3.75
C MET A 76 -9.27 -5.62 3.65
N LYS A 77 -9.54 -6.23 2.49
CA LYS A 77 -9.26 -7.65 2.26
C LYS A 77 -7.78 -7.98 2.43
N ASP A 78 -6.90 -7.16 1.86
CA ASP A 78 -5.44 -7.34 1.97
C ASP A 78 -4.96 -7.20 3.43
N MET A 79 -5.54 -6.27 4.19
CA MET A 79 -5.15 -6.00 5.57
C MET A 79 -5.75 -6.96 6.60
N GLN A 80 -6.78 -7.73 6.24
CA GLN A 80 -7.60 -8.50 7.19
C GLN A 80 -6.79 -9.51 8.00
N ALA A 81 -5.79 -10.16 7.40
CA ALA A 81 -4.95 -11.13 8.11
C ALA A 81 -4.15 -10.49 9.25
N PHE A 82 -3.72 -9.24 9.09
CA PHE A 82 -3.01 -8.50 10.14
C PHE A 82 -3.96 -7.98 11.21
N ILE A 83 -5.10 -7.40 10.81
CA ILE A 83 -6.12 -6.86 11.73
C ILE A 83 -6.68 -7.95 12.63
N SER A 84 -6.96 -9.13 12.07
CA SER A 84 -7.45 -10.29 12.84
C SER A 84 -6.38 -10.99 13.69
N GLY A 85 -5.11 -10.59 13.58
CA GLY A 85 -3.99 -11.22 14.27
C GLY A 85 -3.55 -12.58 13.71
N GLN A 86 -4.13 -13.03 12.59
CA GLN A 86 -3.68 -14.26 11.90
C GLN A 86 -2.24 -14.14 11.39
N THR A 87 -1.83 -12.94 10.97
CA THR A 87 -0.45 -12.61 10.63
C THR A 87 0.04 -11.49 11.57
N PRO A 88 1.22 -11.61 12.19
CA PRO A 88 1.74 -10.56 13.06
C PRO A 88 1.99 -9.26 12.29
N ALA A 89 1.44 -8.15 12.78
CA ALA A 89 1.74 -6.81 12.25
C ALA A 89 3.09 -6.26 12.75
N ILE A 90 3.52 -6.72 13.92
CA ILE A 90 4.84 -6.44 14.52
C ILE A 90 5.59 -7.77 14.48
N ALA A 91 6.70 -7.82 13.76
CA ALA A 91 7.49 -9.03 13.58
C ALA A 91 8.98 -8.72 13.53
N GLU A 92 9.79 -9.68 14.02
CA GLU A 92 11.24 -9.59 13.93
C GLU A 92 11.75 -9.94 12.53
N PRO A 93 12.87 -9.33 12.08
CA PRO A 93 13.57 -8.22 12.72
C PRO A 93 12.73 -6.93 12.65
N TYR A 94 12.72 -6.14 13.74
CA TYR A 94 11.96 -4.90 13.82
C TYR A 94 12.50 -3.82 12.87
N ARG A 95 12.04 -3.86 11.62
CA ARG A 95 12.43 -2.90 10.58
C ARG A 95 11.46 -1.73 10.59
N LEU A 96 12.01 -0.51 10.62
CA LEU A 96 11.22 0.72 10.52
C LEU A 96 10.29 0.72 9.30
N THR A 97 10.75 0.19 8.17
CA THR A 97 9.95 0.08 6.94
C THR A 97 8.72 -0.79 7.12
N SER A 98 8.80 -1.84 7.94
CA SER A 98 7.69 -2.75 8.23
C SER A 98 6.74 -2.15 9.25
N LEU A 99 7.26 -1.54 10.32
CA LEU A 99 6.47 -0.86 11.34
C LEU A 99 5.70 0.33 10.77
N ALA A 100 6.31 1.08 9.85
CA ALA A 100 5.63 2.16 9.10
C ALA A 100 4.41 1.67 8.32
N GLY A 101 4.30 0.36 8.04
CA GLY A 101 3.10 -0.21 7.43
C GLY A 101 1.83 -0.01 8.26
N ALA A 102 1.95 0.20 9.58
CA ALA A 102 0.82 0.40 10.47
C ALA A 102 0.05 1.70 10.23
N LEU A 103 0.59 2.65 9.45
CA LEU A 103 -0.12 3.88 9.08
C LEU A 103 -1.47 3.58 8.41
N ALA A 104 -1.55 2.48 7.64
CA ALA A 104 -2.78 2.09 6.94
C ALA A 104 -3.88 1.62 7.90
N PHE A 105 -3.52 1.08 9.07
CA PHE A 105 -4.51 0.70 10.08
C PHE A 105 -5.13 1.93 10.75
N PHE A 106 -4.35 3.00 10.95
CA PHE A 106 -4.89 4.28 11.39
C PHE A 106 -5.85 4.86 10.34
N ASP A 107 -5.46 4.89 9.06
CA ASP A 107 -6.35 5.35 7.99
C ASP A 107 -7.62 4.48 7.88
N ALA A 108 -7.53 3.16 8.11
CA ALA A 108 -8.71 2.28 8.16
C ALA A 108 -9.62 2.60 9.36
N ALA A 109 -9.05 2.95 10.51
CA ALA A 109 -9.82 3.38 11.67
C ALA A 109 -10.55 4.70 11.38
N GLU A 110 -9.84 5.69 10.84
CA GLU A 110 -10.39 7.03 10.63
C GLU A 110 -11.39 7.10 9.47
N LEU A 111 -11.06 6.50 8.34
CA LEU A 111 -11.84 6.62 7.10
C LEU A 111 -12.93 5.55 6.98
N ASN A 112 -12.68 4.34 7.46
CA ASN A 112 -13.64 3.23 7.40
C ASN A 112 -14.33 2.93 8.73
N LYS A 113 -13.99 3.64 9.81
CA LYS A 113 -14.52 3.40 11.17
C LYS A 113 -14.26 1.98 11.66
N ASN A 114 -13.12 1.40 11.26
CA ASN A 114 -12.70 0.08 11.70
C ASN A 114 -12.00 0.16 13.07
N ALA A 115 -12.71 -0.19 14.13
CA ALA A 115 -12.20 -0.12 15.50
C ALA A 115 -11.00 -1.05 15.75
N ASP A 116 -11.03 -2.28 15.19
CA ASP A 116 -9.96 -3.26 15.38
C ASP A 116 -8.65 -2.79 14.72
N ALA A 117 -8.74 -2.16 13.56
CA ALA A 117 -7.60 -1.51 12.92
C ALA A 117 -7.05 -0.38 13.79
N GLY A 118 -7.92 0.39 14.46
CA GLY A 118 -7.51 1.44 15.40
C GLY A 118 -6.75 0.89 16.61
N VAL A 119 -7.24 -0.20 17.20
CA VAL A 119 -6.55 -0.91 18.30
C VAL A 119 -5.17 -1.40 17.84
N LEU A 120 -5.08 -1.97 16.64
CA LEU A 120 -3.81 -2.43 16.10
C LEU A 120 -2.84 -1.27 15.82
N ALA A 121 -3.33 -0.16 15.26
CA ALA A 121 -2.53 1.04 15.03
C ALA A 121 -1.94 1.58 16.33
N GLN A 122 -2.76 1.69 17.39
CA GLN A 122 -2.31 2.11 18.71
C GLN A 122 -1.23 1.17 19.26
N LYS A 123 -1.46 -0.16 19.19
CA LYS A 123 -0.49 -1.15 19.65
C LYS A 123 0.87 -1.01 18.95
N VAL A 124 0.89 -0.72 17.64
CA VAL A 124 2.15 -0.48 16.93
C VAL A 124 2.78 0.85 17.32
N ALA A 125 1.98 1.89 17.54
CA ALA A 125 2.48 3.18 18.00
C ALA A 125 3.17 3.06 19.37
N ASP A 126 2.50 2.39 20.33
CA ASP A 126 3.05 2.14 21.67
C ASP A 126 4.36 1.34 21.57
N PHE A 127 4.40 0.31 20.72
CA PHE A 127 5.62 -0.47 20.49
C PHE A 127 6.79 0.39 19.96
N ILE A 128 6.53 1.39 19.12
CA ILE A 128 7.58 2.27 18.58
C ILE A 128 8.08 3.27 19.62
N THR A 129 7.20 3.73 20.52
CA THR A 129 7.54 4.78 21.50
C THR A 129 8.11 4.24 22.81
N ASP A 130 7.80 3.00 23.16
CA ASP A 130 8.18 2.39 24.44
C ASP A 130 9.46 1.55 24.37
N THR A 131 10.05 1.40 23.18
CA THR A 131 11.38 0.78 22.94
C THR A 131 12.50 1.80 22.90
#